data_AF-A0AAD1NPS5-F1
#
_entry.id   AF-A0AAD1NPS5-F1
#
_cell.length_a   1.000
_cell.length_b   1.000
_cell.length_c   1.000
_cell.angle_alpha   90.00
_cell.angle_beta   90.00
_cell.angle_gamma   90.00
#
_symmetry.space_group_name_H-M   'P 1'
#
loop_
_entity.id
_entity.type
_entity.pdbx_description
1 polymer ?
#
loop_
_entity_poly.entity_id
_entity_poly.type
_entity_poly.pdbx_seq_one_letter_code
_entity_poly.pdbx_strand_id
1 'polypeptide(L)'
;MQRQQGFTLIELVVVIIILGILAVVAAPKFINLQSDARVSTLQGMKAALQGANAMVYSKAVIAGQGKTTGESVVIGKSGNSDISVTVDYGYLDSATNSTTVKTNLEKAMDNTFEAITGTDTVATEDFGVIYVSDTSFIIVPKGKKGSEACRINYTPATATSLPQYVVTGTDC
;
A
#
# COMPACT_ATOMS: atom_id res chain seq x y z
N MET A 1 22.44 32.69 49.99
CA MET A 1 23.27 31.91 49.06
C MET A 1 22.64 30.53 48.91
N GLN A 2 22.01 30.24 47.77
CA GLN A 2 21.50 28.90 47.48
C GLN A 2 22.69 27.98 47.17
N ARG A 3 22.83 26.87 47.89
CA ARG A 3 23.83 25.85 47.58
C ARG A 3 23.43 25.16 46.28
N GLN A 4 24.21 25.36 45.23
CA GLN A 4 24.08 24.61 43.98
C GLN A 4 24.57 23.18 44.25
N GLN A 5 23.62 22.24 44.41
CA GLN A 5 23.92 20.82 44.47
C GLN A 5 24.28 20.36 43.06
N GLY A 6 25.55 20.05 42.83
CA GLY A 6 26.00 19.42 41.60
C GLY A 6 25.59 17.95 41.56
N PHE A 7 25.28 17.45 40.35
CA PHE A 7 25.07 16.02 40.11
C PHE A 7 26.35 15.22 40.41
N THR A 8 26.23 14.06 41.04
CA THR A 8 27.38 13.18 41.26
C THR A 8 27.69 12.37 40.00
N LEU A 9 28.97 12.03 39.80
CA LEU A 9 29.37 11.18 38.68
C LEU A 9 28.70 9.79 38.74
N ILE A 10 28.49 9.26 39.95
CA ILE A 10 27.84 7.95 40.13
C ILE A 10 26.36 7.99 39.73
N GLU A 11 25.64 9.07 40.03
CA GLU A 11 24.25 9.23 39.58
C GLU A 11 24.16 9.23 38.05
N LEU A 12 25.07 9.92 37.37
CA LEU A 12 25.11 9.94 35.91
C LEU A 12 25.41 8.55 35.32
N VAL A 13 26.36 7.82 35.92
CA VAL A 13 26.71 6.45 35.50
C VAL A 13 25.56 5.46 35.71
N VAL A 14 24.86 5.53 36.84
CA VAL A 14 23.71 4.65 37.11
C VAL A 14 22.57 4.92 36.12
N VAL A 15 22.31 6.19 35.78
CA VAL A 15 21.26 6.55 34.82
C VAL A 15 21.55 5.97 33.44
N ILE A 16 22.78 6.10 32.92
CA ILE A 16 23.11 5.55 31.59
C ILE A 16 23.03 4.01 31.57
N ILE A 17 23.38 3.34 32.69
CA ILE A 17 23.25 1.88 32.81
C ILE A 17 21.78 1.46 32.75
N ILE A 18 20.91 2.14 33.50
CA ILE A 18 19.47 1.85 33.50
C ILE A 18 18.89 2.08 32.09
N LEU A 19 19.21 3.21 31.44
CA LEU A 19 18.76 3.49 30.08
C LEU A 19 19.27 2.44 29.07
N GLY A 20 20.51 1.95 29.25
CA GLY A 20 21.07 0.88 28.43
C GLY A 20 20.29 -0.43 28.53
N ILE A 21 19.95 -0.86 29.75
CA ILE A 21 19.16 -2.09 29.97
C ILE A 21 17.76 -1.95 29.36
N LEU A 22 17.10 -0.80 29.57
CA LEU A 22 15.77 -0.54 29.03
C LEU A 22 15.77 -0.54 27.49
N ALA A 23 16.80 0.03 26.86
CA ALA A 23 16.92 0.06 25.40
C ALA A 23 17.03 -1.36 24.80
N VAL A 24 17.85 -2.23 25.40
CA VAL A 24 18.04 -3.61 24.89
C VAL A 24 16.76 -4.45 24.98
N VAL A 25 15.97 -4.28 26.05
CA VAL A 25 14.71 -5.02 26.21
C VAL A 25 13.58 -4.46 25.33
N ALA A 26 13.55 -3.14 25.12
CA ALA A 26 12.50 -2.48 24.35
C ALA A 26 12.70 -2.59 22.83
N ALA A 27 13.93 -2.56 22.33
CA ALA A 27 14.22 -2.52 20.89
C ALA A 27 13.64 -3.70 20.09
N PRO A 28 13.79 -4.98 20.50
CA PRO A 28 13.20 -6.10 19.75
C PRO A 28 11.68 -6.04 19.68
N LYS A 29 11.01 -5.62 20.77
CA LYS A 29 9.55 -5.44 20.79
C LYS A 29 9.11 -4.33 19.85
N PHE A 30 9.85 -3.22 19.80
CA PHE A 30 9.54 -2.09 18.95
C PHE A 30 9.69 -2.42 17.45
N ILE A 31 10.65 -3.28 17.08
CA ILE A 31 10.81 -3.77 15.70
C ILE A 31 9.62 -4.65 15.28
N ASN A 32 9.22 -5.61 16.13
CA ASN A 32 8.08 -6.48 15.83
C ASN A 32 6.77 -5.69 15.68
N LEU A 33 6.53 -4.71 16.56
CA LEU A 33 5.35 -3.85 16.47
C LEU A 33 5.28 -3.05 15.17
N GLN A 34 6.42 -2.58 14.65
CA GLN A 34 6.46 -1.90 13.36
C GLN A 34 6.15 -2.84 12.19
N SER A 35 6.67 -4.07 12.24
CA SER A 35 6.37 -5.11 11.24
C SER A 35 4.87 -5.42 11.22
N ASP A 36 4.29 -5.70 12.40
CA ASP A 36 2.87 -6.01 12.56
C ASP A 36 1.98 -4.83 12.12
N ALA A 37 2.39 -3.60 12.42
CA ALA A 37 1.69 -2.40 11.99
C ALA A 37 1.67 -2.29 10.46
N ARG A 38 2.80 -2.51 9.79
CA ARG A 38 2.90 -2.49 8.32
C ARG A 38 2.04 -3.57 7.68
N VAL A 39 2.08 -4.80 8.22
CA VAL A 39 1.22 -5.89 7.73
C VAL A 39 -0.25 -5.52 7.88
N SER A 40 -0.63 -4.92 9.01
CA SER A 40 -2.01 -4.44 9.25
C SER A 40 -2.42 -3.36 8.25
N THR A 41 -1.53 -2.41 7.95
CA THR A 41 -1.74 -1.39 6.92
C THR A 41 -1.95 -2.01 5.53
N LEU A 42 -1.17 -3.05 5.18
CA LEU A 42 -1.36 -3.77 3.91
C LEU A 42 -2.69 -4.54 3.85
N GLN A 43 -3.13 -5.12 4.97
CA GLN A 43 -4.45 -5.76 5.02
C GLN A 43 -5.58 -4.72 4.85
N GLY A 44 -5.44 -3.53 5.46
CA GLY A 44 -6.36 -2.41 5.26
C GLY A 44 -6.41 -1.96 3.81
N MET A 45 -5.24 -1.81 3.17
CA MET A 45 -5.16 -1.46 1.75
C MET A 45 -5.78 -2.53 0.85
N LYS A 46 -5.54 -3.82 1.14
CA LYS A 46 -6.19 -4.92 0.44
C LYS A 46 -7.71 -4.83 0.53
N ALA A 47 -8.26 -4.60 1.73
CA ALA A 47 -9.70 -4.47 1.92
C ALA A 47 -10.28 -3.27 1.15
N ALA A 48 -9.57 -2.14 1.15
CA ALA A 48 -9.95 -0.97 0.36
C ALA A 48 -9.96 -1.28 -1.15
N LEU A 49 -8.94 -1.98 -1.65
CA LEU A 49 -8.85 -2.37 -3.07
C LEU A 49 -9.97 -3.34 -3.46
N GLN A 50 -10.32 -4.29 -2.59
CA GLN A 50 -11.46 -5.19 -2.79
C GLN A 50 -12.78 -4.42 -2.84
N GLY A 51 -12.98 -3.44 -1.94
CA GLY A 51 -14.16 -2.58 -1.92
C GLY A 51 -14.29 -1.74 -3.19
N ALA A 52 -13.18 -1.14 -3.65
CA ALA A 52 -13.14 -0.39 -4.90
C ALA A 52 -13.50 -1.28 -6.09
N ASN A 53 -12.93 -2.48 -6.18
CA ASN A 53 -13.27 -3.42 -7.24
C ASN A 53 -14.73 -3.87 -7.23
N ALA A 54 -15.35 -4.05 -6.06
CA ALA A 54 -16.78 -4.34 -5.97
C ALA A 54 -17.64 -3.18 -6.50
N MET A 55 -17.25 -1.93 -6.21
CA MET A 55 -17.92 -0.73 -6.73
C MET A 55 -17.75 -0.59 -8.24
N VAL A 56 -16.52 -0.74 -8.75
CA VAL A 56 -16.20 -0.69 -10.18
C VAL A 56 -16.99 -1.74 -10.94
N TYR A 57 -17.00 -2.98 -10.46
CA TYR A 57 -17.76 -4.07 -11.05
C TYR A 57 -19.26 -3.79 -11.09
N SER A 58 -19.82 -3.27 -9.99
CA SER A 58 -21.24 -2.90 -9.94
C SER A 58 -21.59 -1.84 -10.99
N LYS A 59 -20.72 -0.85 -11.18
CA LYS A 59 -20.89 0.19 -12.21
C LYS A 59 -20.77 -0.37 -13.63
N ALA A 60 -19.80 -1.25 -13.87
CA ALA A 60 -19.59 -1.90 -15.15
C ALA A 60 -20.82 -2.71 -15.57
N VAL A 61 -21.35 -3.54 -14.67
CA VAL A 61 -22.54 -4.37 -14.94
C VAL A 61 -23.78 -3.52 -15.23
N ILE A 62 -24.01 -2.45 -14.45
CA ILE A 62 -25.14 -1.52 -14.68
C ILE A 62 -25.03 -0.83 -16.05
N ALA A 63 -23.82 -0.45 -16.45
CA ALA A 63 -23.56 0.15 -17.75
C ALA A 63 -23.56 -0.87 -18.91
N GLY A 64 -23.61 -2.17 -18.61
CA GLY A 64 -23.47 -3.24 -19.62
C GLY A 64 -22.05 -3.37 -20.19
N GLN A 65 -21.07 -2.78 -19.52
CA GLN A 65 -19.65 -2.70 -19.87
C GLN A 65 -18.81 -3.71 -19.06
N GLY A 66 -17.51 -3.77 -19.32
CA GLY A 66 -16.54 -4.57 -18.60
C GLY A 66 -16.63 -6.05 -18.95
N LYS A 67 -16.87 -6.39 -20.22
CA LYS A 67 -16.96 -7.80 -20.68
C LYS A 67 -15.67 -8.31 -21.30
N THR A 68 -14.77 -7.40 -21.62
CA THR A 68 -13.46 -7.68 -22.21
C THR A 68 -12.37 -6.99 -21.40
N THR A 69 -11.12 -7.15 -21.83
CA THR A 69 -9.97 -6.46 -21.24
C THR A 69 -9.85 -5.02 -21.72
N GLY A 70 -9.32 -4.14 -20.88
CA GLY A 70 -8.99 -2.75 -21.20
C GLY A 70 -10.20 -1.86 -21.51
N GLU A 71 -11.40 -2.20 -21.05
CA GLU A 71 -12.60 -1.40 -21.29
C GLU A 71 -12.65 -0.19 -20.34
N SER A 72 -13.17 0.95 -20.80
CA SER A 72 -13.31 2.15 -19.96
C SER A 72 -14.71 2.23 -19.36
N VAL A 73 -14.80 2.27 -18.03
CA VAL A 73 -16.05 2.31 -17.27
C VAL A 73 -16.14 3.60 -16.46
N VAL A 74 -17.27 4.29 -16.59
CA VAL A 74 -17.58 5.48 -15.78
C VAL A 74 -18.05 5.06 -14.39
N ILE A 75 -17.27 5.42 -13.37
CA ILE A 75 -17.58 5.07 -11.96
C ILE A 75 -18.18 6.22 -11.16
N GLY A 76 -18.04 7.46 -11.66
CA GLY A 76 -18.56 8.65 -11.02
C GLY A 76 -18.48 9.87 -11.91
N LYS A 77 -18.77 11.04 -11.34
CA LYS A 77 -18.65 12.34 -12.00
C LYS A 77 -18.01 13.35 -11.05
N SER A 78 -17.15 14.20 -11.59
CA SER A 78 -16.65 15.40 -10.92
C SER A 78 -17.16 16.62 -11.69
N GLY A 79 -18.19 17.27 -11.14
CA GLY A 79 -18.97 18.27 -11.87
C GLY A 79 -19.56 17.69 -13.16
N ASN A 80 -19.18 18.26 -14.31
CA ASN A 80 -19.63 17.82 -15.63
C ASN A 80 -18.68 16.81 -16.30
N SER A 81 -17.59 16.42 -15.64
CA SER A 81 -16.61 15.49 -16.20
C SER A 81 -16.81 14.09 -15.63
N ASP A 82 -16.77 13.08 -16.50
CA ASP A 82 -16.86 11.69 -16.09
C ASP A 82 -15.54 11.22 -15.45
N ILE A 83 -15.65 10.47 -14.36
CA ILE A 83 -14.53 9.77 -13.72
C ILE A 83 -14.57 8.34 -14.24
N SER A 84 -13.63 8.03 -15.15
CA SER A 84 -13.53 6.72 -15.76
C SER A 84 -12.26 5.98 -15.36
N VAL A 85 -12.41 4.68 -15.17
CA VAL A 85 -11.37 3.70 -14.87
C VAL A 85 -11.29 2.66 -15.98
N THR A 86 -10.10 2.10 -16.19
CA THR A 86 -9.90 0.97 -17.10
C THR A 86 -10.10 -0.34 -16.35
N VAL A 87 -10.81 -1.29 -16.99
CA VAL A 87 -11.20 -2.55 -16.37
C VAL A 87 -10.91 -3.74 -17.26
N ASP A 88 -10.57 -4.86 -16.62
CA ASP A 88 -10.58 -6.19 -17.20
C ASP A 88 -11.73 -6.98 -16.59
N TYR A 89 -12.68 -7.39 -17.44
CA TYR A 89 -13.85 -8.18 -17.02
C TYR A 89 -14.63 -7.53 -15.86
N GLY A 90 -14.69 -6.20 -15.85
CA GLY A 90 -15.44 -5.40 -14.88
C GLY A 90 -14.68 -5.07 -13.60
N TYR A 91 -13.44 -5.53 -13.44
CA TYR A 91 -12.56 -5.20 -12.31
C TYR A 91 -11.38 -4.35 -12.79
N LEU A 92 -10.75 -3.59 -11.90
CA LEU A 92 -9.59 -2.76 -12.25
C LEU A 92 -8.52 -3.59 -12.98
N ASP A 93 -8.00 -3.05 -14.08
CA ASP A 93 -6.93 -3.67 -14.86
C ASP A 93 -5.55 -3.41 -14.22
N SER A 94 -4.51 -4.09 -14.73
CA SER A 94 -3.12 -3.76 -14.40
C SER A 94 -2.50 -2.70 -15.32
N ALA A 95 -3.27 -2.16 -16.26
CA ALA A 95 -2.85 -1.14 -17.21
C ALA A 95 -1.55 -1.50 -17.94
N THR A 96 -0.75 -0.50 -18.37
CA THR A 96 0.48 -0.73 -19.17
C THR A 96 1.75 -0.23 -18.51
N ASN A 97 1.64 0.56 -17.44
CA ASN A 97 2.75 1.13 -16.68
C ASN A 97 2.29 1.63 -15.29
N SER A 98 3.23 1.87 -14.39
CA SER A 98 2.94 2.27 -13.01
C SER A 98 2.15 3.58 -12.90
N THR A 99 2.35 4.53 -13.82
CA THR A 99 1.61 5.81 -13.81
C THR A 99 0.14 5.58 -14.14
N THR A 100 -0.17 4.71 -15.11
CA THR A 100 -1.55 4.36 -15.45
C THR A 100 -2.22 3.57 -14.34
N VAL A 101 -1.53 2.60 -13.72
CA VAL A 101 -2.02 1.88 -12.53
C VAL A 101 -2.35 2.86 -11.41
N LYS A 102 -1.41 3.77 -11.10
CA LYS A 102 -1.61 4.86 -10.13
C LYS A 102 -2.91 5.60 -10.42
N THR A 103 -3.03 6.21 -11.60
CA THR A 103 -4.21 7.03 -11.93
C THR A 103 -5.51 6.23 -11.86
N ASN A 104 -5.49 4.95 -12.24
CA ASN A 104 -6.66 4.08 -12.18
C ASN A 104 -7.09 3.83 -10.72
N LEU A 105 -6.13 3.51 -9.85
CA LEU A 105 -6.34 3.30 -8.42
C LEU A 105 -6.79 4.57 -7.69
N GLU A 106 -6.15 5.71 -7.95
CA GLU A 106 -6.50 7.00 -7.32
C GLU A 106 -7.95 7.37 -7.62
N LYS A 107 -8.40 7.17 -8.88
CA LYS A 107 -9.80 7.39 -9.26
C LYS A 107 -10.78 6.42 -8.60
N ALA A 108 -10.39 5.16 -8.42
CA ALA A 108 -11.25 4.12 -7.88
C ALA A 108 -11.36 4.15 -6.35
N MET A 109 -10.31 4.61 -5.66
CA MET A 109 -10.16 4.50 -4.21
C MET A 109 -10.12 5.85 -3.48
N ASP A 110 -10.01 6.97 -4.21
CA ASP A 110 -9.79 8.31 -3.64
C ASP A 110 -8.63 8.33 -2.63
N ASN A 111 -7.52 7.71 -3.03
CA ASN A 111 -6.29 7.64 -2.26
C ASN A 111 -5.13 8.17 -3.12
N THR A 112 -4.01 8.52 -2.51
CA THR A 112 -2.81 9.02 -3.21
C THR A 112 -1.75 7.93 -3.28
N PHE A 113 -1.14 7.76 -4.45
CA PHE A 113 -0.09 6.77 -4.68
C PHE A 113 1.13 7.39 -5.37
N GLU A 114 2.30 6.81 -5.11
CA GLU A 114 3.51 7.04 -5.89
C GLU A 114 3.62 6.00 -6.99
N ALA A 115 3.81 6.43 -8.24
CA ALA A 115 4.12 5.52 -9.33
C ALA A 115 5.63 5.22 -9.31
N ILE A 116 5.99 3.95 -9.16
CA ILE A 116 7.38 3.52 -9.04
C ILE A 116 7.77 2.67 -10.25
N THR A 117 8.93 2.96 -10.83
CA THR A 117 9.50 2.19 -11.94
C THR A 117 10.52 1.19 -11.42
N GLY A 118 10.32 -0.09 -11.74
CA GLY A 118 11.18 -1.19 -11.29
C GLY A 118 10.91 -1.62 -9.83
N THR A 119 11.35 -2.81 -9.48
CA THR A 119 11.05 -3.42 -8.17
C THR A 119 12.03 -3.04 -7.06
N ASP A 120 13.20 -2.46 -7.38
CA ASP A 120 14.26 -2.18 -6.40
C ASP A 120 14.30 -0.73 -5.89
N THR A 121 13.35 0.09 -6.35
CA THR A 121 13.14 1.47 -5.90
C THR A 121 12.27 1.48 -4.64
N VAL A 122 12.66 2.27 -3.64
CA VAL A 122 11.95 2.40 -2.37
C VAL A 122 10.76 3.35 -2.53
N ALA A 123 9.59 2.98 -2.01
CA ALA A 123 8.46 3.91 -1.90
C ALA A 123 8.76 5.02 -0.90
N THR A 124 8.57 6.26 -1.32
CA THR A 124 8.82 7.47 -0.54
C THR A 124 7.52 8.07 0.02
N GLU A 125 6.41 7.88 -0.70
CA GLU A 125 5.05 8.18 -0.22
C GLU A 125 4.46 7.02 0.59
N ASP A 126 3.27 7.23 1.16
CA ASP A 126 2.58 6.24 2.01
C ASP A 126 2.42 4.88 1.32
N PHE A 127 2.11 4.91 0.02
CA PHE A 127 2.04 3.72 -0.84
C PHE A 127 2.66 3.96 -2.21
N GLY A 128 3.49 3.02 -2.63
CA GLY A 128 4.04 2.92 -3.98
C GLY A 128 3.31 1.86 -4.80
N VAL A 129 3.09 2.13 -6.09
CA VAL A 129 2.52 1.17 -7.04
C VAL A 129 3.51 0.87 -8.16
N ILE A 130 3.65 -0.40 -8.48
CA ILE A 130 4.63 -0.89 -9.45
C ILE A 130 3.90 -1.79 -10.44
N TYR A 131 3.83 -1.37 -11.70
CA TYR A 131 3.45 -2.25 -12.79
C TYR A 131 4.51 -3.33 -12.99
N VAL A 132 4.09 -4.59 -13.07
CA VAL A 132 4.97 -5.73 -13.32
C VAL A 132 4.76 -6.28 -14.72
N SER A 133 3.49 -6.47 -15.08
CA SER A 133 3.06 -7.01 -16.38
C SER A 133 1.61 -6.65 -16.64
N ASP A 134 1.15 -6.96 -17.85
CA ASP A 134 -0.25 -6.86 -18.27
C ASP A 134 -1.21 -7.72 -17.43
N THR A 135 -0.69 -8.59 -16.55
CA THR A 135 -1.47 -9.45 -15.67
C THR A 135 -1.20 -9.20 -14.18
N SER A 136 -0.37 -8.22 -13.82
CA SER A 136 -0.12 -7.92 -12.41
C SER A 136 0.51 -6.57 -12.13
N PHE A 137 0.13 -6.01 -10.98
CA PHE A 137 0.85 -4.91 -10.35
C PHE A 137 1.05 -5.19 -8.86
N ILE A 138 1.95 -4.43 -8.26
CA ILE A 138 2.32 -4.53 -6.85
C ILE A 138 2.02 -3.21 -6.15
N ILE A 139 1.53 -3.28 -4.91
CA ILE A 139 1.46 -2.13 -3.99
C ILE A 139 2.42 -2.38 -2.82
N VAL A 140 3.26 -1.41 -2.50
CA VAL A 140 4.20 -1.45 -1.36
C VAL A 140 3.95 -0.28 -0.42
N PRO A 141 4.15 -0.44 0.90
CA PRO A 141 4.07 0.67 1.84
C PRO A 141 5.37 1.50 1.81
N LYS A 142 5.32 2.70 2.36
CA LYS A 142 6.47 3.59 2.54
C LYS A 142 7.70 2.87 3.12
N GLY A 143 8.86 3.15 2.54
CA GLY A 143 10.14 2.60 2.97
C GLY A 143 10.41 1.17 2.52
N LYS A 144 9.52 0.56 1.74
CA LYS A 144 9.69 -0.78 1.16
C LYS A 144 9.80 -0.74 -0.35
N LYS A 145 10.36 -1.82 -0.90
CA LYS A 145 10.59 -2.04 -2.33
C LYS A 145 9.70 -3.15 -2.86
N GLY A 146 9.44 -3.12 -4.16
CA GLY A 146 8.71 -4.18 -4.85
C GLY A 146 9.39 -5.55 -4.79
N SER A 147 10.70 -5.62 -4.56
CA SER A 147 11.45 -6.88 -4.40
C SER A 147 11.33 -7.51 -3.01
N GLU A 148 10.94 -6.75 -1.98
CA GLU A 148 10.84 -7.21 -0.60
C GLU A 148 9.52 -7.95 -0.32
N ALA A 149 9.48 -8.78 0.74
CA ALA A 149 8.29 -9.52 1.14
C ALA A 149 7.37 -8.69 2.07
N CYS A 150 7.10 -7.44 1.68
CA CYS A 150 6.20 -6.51 2.35
C CYS A 150 5.35 -5.75 1.32
N ARG A 151 4.41 -6.45 0.69
CA ARG A 151 3.67 -5.95 -0.48
C ARG A 151 2.33 -6.63 -0.70
N ILE A 152 1.51 -6.03 -1.55
CA ILE A 152 0.30 -6.62 -2.12
C ILE A 152 0.57 -6.93 -3.58
N ASN A 153 0.35 -8.17 -4.00
CA ASN A 153 0.32 -8.56 -5.40
C ASN A 153 -1.14 -8.59 -5.85
N TYR A 154 -1.45 -7.78 -6.86
CA TYR A 154 -2.75 -7.77 -7.51
C TYR A 154 -2.66 -8.46 -8.87
N THR A 155 -3.62 -9.34 -9.14
CA THR A 155 -3.84 -9.95 -10.45
C THR A 155 -5.25 -9.62 -10.91
N PRO A 156 -5.43 -8.94 -12.06
CA PRO A 156 -6.75 -8.61 -12.60
C PRO A 156 -7.61 -9.84 -12.85
N ALA A 157 -8.91 -9.60 -13.09
CA ALA A 157 -9.83 -10.65 -13.49
C ALA A 157 -9.53 -11.14 -14.91
N THR A 158 -9.92 -12.38 -15.19
CA THR A 158 -9.94 -12.94 -16.55
C THR A 158 -11.36 -13.36 -16.90
N ALA A 159 -11.59 -13.84 -18.12
CA ALA A 159 -12.89 -14.37 -18.53
C ALA A 159 -13.44 -15.47 -17.61
N THR A 160 -12.56 -16.16 -16.87
CA THR A 160 -12.92 -17.33 -16.05
C THR A 160 -12.49 -17.21 -14.59
N SER A 161 -11.78 -16.15 -14.19
CA SER A 161 -11.26 -15.99 -12.83
C SER A 161 -11.51 -14.60 -12.26
N LEU A 162 -11.90 -14.56 -10.99
CA LEU A 162 -11.99 -13.33 -10.20
C LEU A 162 -10.61 -12.74 -9.92
N PRO A 163 -10.50 -11.43 -9.63
CA PRO A 163 -9.23 -10.81 -9.30
C PRO A 163 -8.66 -11.37 -7.99
N GLN A 164 -7.33 -11.45 -7.91
CA GLN A 164 -6.61 -11.95 -6.75
C GLN A 164 -5.87 -10.83 -6.01
N TYR A 165 -5.86 -10.93 -4.67
CA TYR A 165 -5.28 -9.95 -3.76
C TYR A 165 -4.42 -10.68 -2.73
N VAL A 166 -3.13 -10.81 -2.99
CA VAL A 166 -2.21 -11.58 -2.15
C VAL A 166 -1.31 -10.63 -1.37
N VAL A 167 -1.43 -10.65 -0.04
CA VAL A 167 -0.54 -9.90 0.86
C VAL A 167 0.65 -10.78 1.22
N THR A 168 1.86 -10.27 1.02
CA THR A 168 3.11 -10.90 1.46
C THR A 168 3.74 -10.00 2.51
N GLY A 169 3.93 -10.50 3.74
CA GLY A 169 4.34 -9.68 4.89
C GLY A 169 5.45 -10.27 5.76
N THR A 170 6.27 -11.18 5.25
CA THR A 170 7.34 -11.84 6.02
C THR A 170 8.59 -10.98 6.22
N ASP A 171 8.73 -9.87 5.48
CA ASP A 171 9.86 -8.93 5.57
C ASP A 171 9.36 -7.47 5.65
N CYS A 172 8.30 -7.27 6.43
CA CYS A 172 7.88 -5.94 6.86
C CYS A 172 8.71 -5.48 8.07
#